data_AF-A0A2P4YR00-F1
#
_entry.id   AF-A0A2P4YR00-F1
#
_cell.length_a   1.000
_cell.length_b   1.000
_cell.length_c   1.000
_cell.angle_alpha   90.00
_cell.angle_beta   90.00
_cell.angle_gamma   90.00
#
_symmetry.space_group_name_H-M   'P 1'
#
loop_
_entity.id
_entity.type
_entity.pdbx_description
1 polymer ?
#
loop_
_entity_poly.entity_id
_entity_poly.type
_entity_poly.pdbx_seq_one_letter_code
_entity_poly.pdbx_strand_id
1 'polypeptide(L)'
;MIKCIRADEYKHRDVQVFAEEEAVKTYTCLLKDIEDGHLDAWKEKKAPLIAQTYYKLPEDSSVYDMIKCIRADECMAKLVGAIIIQRRHNFL
;
A
#
# COMPACT_ATOMS: atom_id res chain seq x y z
N MET A 1 10.29 21.13 -34.37
CA MET A 1 10.57 20.86 -32.94
C MET A 1 9.27 21.02 -32.16
N ILE A 2 8.61 19.89 -31.89
CA ILE A 2 7.36 19.81 -31.12
C ILE A 2 7.72 20.02 -29.65
N LYS A 3 7.08 20.99 -28.98
CA LYS A 3 7.18 21.17 -27.54
C LYS A 3 6.45 19.99 -26.85
N CYS A 4 7.17 18.91 -26.56
CA CYS A 4 6.73 17.84 -25.65
C CYS A 4 6.90 18.25 -24.17
N ILE A 5 6.45 19.44 -23.77
CA ILE A 5 6.65 19.92 -22.40
C ILE A 5 5.29 20.30 -21.80
N ARG A 6 4.90 19.52 -20.77
CA ARG A 6 3.83 19.74 -19.78
C ARG A 6 2.38 19.40 -20.16
N ALA A 7 2.06 18.10 -20.30
CA ALA A 7 0.67 17.62 -20.19
C ALA A 7 0.46 16.41 -19.25
N ASP A 8 1.48 15.65 -18.85
CA ASP A 8 1.29 14.34 -18.17
C ASP A 8 1.56 14.29 -16.65
N GLU A 9 1.93 15.38 -15.98
CA GLU A 9 2.25 15.30 -14.54
C GLU A 9 1.04 15.36 -13.60
N TYR A 10 -0.11 15.87 -14.06
CA TYR A 10 -1.28 16.05 -13.19
C TYR A 10 -2.16 14.78 -13.15
N LYS A 11 -2.43 14.18 -14.32
CA LYS A 11 -3.29 12.98 -14.43
C LYS A 11 -2.70 11.73 -13.78
N HIS A 12 -1.38 11.58 -13.73
CA HIS A 12 -0.75 10.41 -13.12
C HIS A 12 -0.64 10.48 -11.60
N ARG A 13 -0.57 11.68 -11.01
CA ARG A 13 -0.44 11.82 -9.55
C ARG A 13 -1.75 11.63 -8.79
N ASP A 14 -2.85 12.14 -9.33
CA ASP A 14 -4.18 11.92 -8.74
C ASP A 14 -4.56 10.43 -8.77
N VAL A 15 -4.20 9.75 -9.87
CA VAL A 15 -4.38 8.30 -10.00
C VAL A 15 -3.50 7.53 -9.02
N GLN A 16 -2.26 7.95 -8.78
CA GLN A 16 -1.36 7.30 -7.83
C GLN A 16 -1.89 7.39 -6.39
N VAL A 17 -2.25 8.58 -5.93
CA VAL A 17 -2.76 8.77 -4.56
C VAL A 17 -4.11 8.09 -4.37
N PHE A 18 -4.95 8.08 -5.40
CA PHE A 18 -6.20 7.32 -5.38
C PHE A 18 -5.96 5.80 -5.35
N ALA A 19 -5.02 5.29 -6.15
CA ALA A 19 -4.67 3.88 -6.16
C ALA A 19 -4.11 3.42 -4.80
N GLU A 20 -3.25 4.22 -4.17
CA GLU A 20 -2.74 3.98 -2.82
C GLU A 20 -3.88 3.99 -1.77
N GLU A 21 -4.85 4.89 -1.91
CA GLU A 21 -6.04 4.91 -1.05
C GLU A 21 -6.90 3.65 -1.18
N GLU A 22 -7.17 3.22 -2.41
CA GLU A 22 -7.94 2.01 -2.68
C GLU A 22 -7.17 0.74 -2.27
N ALA A 23 -5.85 0.74 -2.36
CA ALA A 23 -5.01 -0.34 -1.85
C ALA A 23 -5.14 -0.48 -0.32
N VAL A 24 -5.05 0.63 0.43
CA VAL A 24 -5.23 0.61 1.89
C VAL A 24 -6.62 0.10 2.28
N LYS A 25 -7.67 0.52 1.57
CA LYS A 25 -9.04 0.01 1.78
C LYS A 25 -9.12 -1.50 1.50
N THR A 26 -8.57 -1.95 0.38
CA THR A 26 -8.55 -3.36 -0.02
C THR A 26 -7.89 -4.24 1.03
N TYR A 27 -6.69 -3.88 1.51
CA TYR A 27 -6.01 -4.65 2.55
C TYR A 27 -6.72 -4.57 3.91
N THR A 28 -7.44 -3.48 4.19
CA THR A 28 -8.25 -3.38 5.41
C THR A 28 -9.45 -4.33 5.35
N CYS A 29 -10.16 -4.39 4.22
CA CYS A 29 -11.23 -5.35 4.00
C CYS A 29 -10.71 -6.78 4.05
N LEU A 30 -9.57 -7.06 3.41
CA LEU A 30 -8.96 -8.39 3.41
C LEU A 30 -8.61 -8.89 4.82
N LEU A 31 -8.04 -8.01 5.67
CA LEU A 31 -7.76 -8.37 7.07
C LEU A 31 -9.05 -8.65 7.84
N LYS A 32 -10.12 -7.90 7.57
CA LYS A 32 -11.43 -8.13 8.18
C LYS A 32 -12.04 -9.46 7.73
N ASP A 33 -11.97 -9.77 6.43
CA ASP A 33 -12.45 -11.06 5.90
C ASP A 33 -11.68 -12.25 6.49
N ILE A 34 -10.37 -12.06 6.75
CA ILE A 34 -9.57 -13.04 7.47
C ILE A 34 -10.06 -13.17 8.93
N GLU A 35 -10.33 -12.06 9.62
CA GLU A 35 -10.84 -12.07 11.01
C GLU A 35 -12.23 -12.70 11.13
N ASP A 36 -13.12 -12.42 10.18
CA ASP A 36 -14.49 -12.94 10.08
C ASP A 36 -14.54 -14.43 9.70
N GLY A 37 -13.40 -15.05 9.42
CA GLY A 37 -13.27 -16.50 9.17
C GLY A 37 -13.43 -16.92 7.71
N HIS A 38 -13.56 -15.97 6.78
CA HIS A 38 -13.66 -16.28 5.35
C HIS A 38 -12.33 -16.79 4.77
N LEU A 39 -11.20 -16.49 5.41
CA LEU A 39 -9.85 -16.82 4.95
C LEU A 39 -8.95 -17.36 6.08
N ASP A 40 -9.48 -18.22 6.96
CA ASP A 40 -8.72 -18.75 8.11
C ASP A 40 -7.44 -19.50 7.72
N ALA A 41 -7.41 -20.13 6.53
CA ALA A 41 -6.21 -20.76 5.99
C ALA A 41 -5.01 -19.79 5.89
N TRP A 42 -5.25 -18.48 5.82
CA TRP A 42 -4.20 -17.47 5.71
C TRP A 42 -3.64 -17.05 7.09
N LYS A 43 -4.35 -17.35 8.18
CA LYS A 43 -3.79 -17.25 9.54
C LYS A 43 -2.83 -18.40 9.83
N GLU A 44 -3.12 -19.59 9.30
CA GLU A 44 -2.28 -20.77 9.53
C GLU A 44 -1.12 -20.87 8.54
N LYS A 45 -1.27 -20.30 7.34
CA LYS A 45 -0.23 -20.35 6.32
C LYS A 45 0.94 -19.45 6.70
N LYS A 46 2.13 -20.04 6.73
CA LYS A 46 3.41 -19.34 6.93
C LYS A 46 3.65 -18.30 5.83
N ALA A 47 4.10 -17.11 6.21
CA ALA A 47 4.46 -16.07 5.25
C ALA A 47 5.61 -16.55 4.33
N PRO A 48 5.62 -16.17 3.04
CA PRO A 48 6.72 -16.50 2.13
C PRO A 48 8.07 -15.95 2.64
N LEU A 49 9.16 -16.71 2.44
CA LEU A 49 10.49 -16.34 2.94
C LEU A 49 10.97 -14.95 2.48
N ILE A 50 10.60 -14.55 1.25
CA ILE A 50 10.91 -13.22 0.72
C ILE A 50 10.27 -12.12 1.56
N ALA A 51 9.01 -12.30 1.95
CA ALA A 51 8.28 -11.35 2.77
C ALA A 51 8.78 -11.36 4.22
N GLN A 52 9.13 -12.54 4.76
CA GLN A 52 9.74 -12.63 6.08
C GLN A 52 11.05 -11.86 6.15
N THR A 53 11.91 -12.03 5.14
CA THR A 53 13.19 -11.30 5.05
C THR A 53 12.98 -9.80 4.86
N TYR A 54 12.05 -9.40 3.99
CA TYR A 54 11.80 -8.00 3.67
C TYR A 54 11.26 -7.22 4.87
N TYR A 55 10.21 -7.75 5.51
CA TYR A 55 9.55 -7.12 6.66
C TYR A 55 10.21 -7.46 8.00
N LYS A 56 11.27 -8.27 8.01
CA LYS A 56 11.94 -8.77 9.22
C LYS A 56 10.97 -9.45 10.19
N LEU A 57 10.05 -10.24 9.63
CA LEU A 57 9.07 -10.98 10.40
C LEU A 57 9.71 -12.22 11.06
N PRO A 58 9.27 -12.60 12.26
CA PRO A 58 9.58 -13.90 12.86
C PRO A 58 9.31 -15.06 11.89
N GLU A 59 10.09 -16.15 11.99
CA GLU A 59 9.93 -17.29 11.06
C GLU A 59 8.52 -17.87 11.09
N ASP A 60 7.86 -17.91 12.25
CA ASP A 60 6.51 -18.42 12.46
C ASP A 60 5.39 -17.45 12.02
N SER A 61 5.74 -16.28 11.47
CA SER A 61 4.75 -15.29 11.07
C SER A 61 3.83 -15.80 9.96
N SER A 62 2.56 -15.49 10.11
CA SER A 62 1.51 -15.88 9.18
C SER A 62 1.42 -14.96 7.97
N VAL A 63 0.71 -15.41 6.93
CA VAL A 63 0.33 -14.55 5.80
C VAL A 63 -0.50 -13.35 6.28
N TYR A 64 -1.30 -13.51 7.34
CA TYR A 64 -2.02 -12.40 7.98
C TYR A 64 -1.07 -11.33 8.55
N ASP A 65 0.02 -11.72 9.20
CA ASP A 65 1.02 -10.77 9.72
C ASP A 65 1.75 -10.03 8.60
N MET A 66 2.04 -10.73 7.51
CA MET A 66 2.59 -10.12 6.30
C MET A 66 1.61 -9.08 5.70
N ILE A 67 0.32 -9.39 5.60
CA ILE A 67 -0.70 -8.47 5.04
C ILE A 67 -0.83 -7.21 5.90
N LYS A 68 -0.68 -7.32 7.23
CA LYS A 68 -0.64 -6.15 8.11
C LYS A 68 0.53 -5.22 7.77
N CYS A 69 1.71 -5.77 7.50
CA CYS A 69 2.87 -4.98 7.09
C CYS A 69 2.65 -4.29 5.75
N ILE A 70 2.09 -5.01 4.76
CA ILE A 70 1.78 -4.44 3.44
C ILE A 70 0.80 -3.27 3.58
N ARG A 71 -0.27 -3.43 4.37
CA ARG A 71 -1.22 -2.34 4.63
C ARG A 71 -0.53 -1.10 5.24
N ALA A 72 0.42 -1.31 6.15
CA ALA A 72 1.14 -0.21 6.79
C ALA A 72 2.04 0.54 5.79
N ASP A 73 2.72 -0.17 4.90
CA ASP A 73 3.51 0.42 3.81
C ASP A 73 2.65 1.27 2.88
N GLU A 74 1.50 0.76 2.43
CA GLU A 74 0.59 1.49 1.55
C GLU A 74 0.03 2.75 2.21
N CYS A 75 -0.24 2.70 3.52
CA CYS A 75 -0.65 3.87 4.29
C CYS A 75 0.46 4.93 4.36
N MET A 76 1.71 4.50 4.52
CA MET A 76 2.86 5.39 4.49
C MET A 76 3.10 5.97 3.09
N ALA A 77 2.98 5.17 2.03
CA ALA A 77 3.07 5.62 0.64
C ALA A 77 2.05 6.73 0.35
N LYS A 78 0.78 6.50 0.74
CA LYS A 78 -0.29 7.51 0.65
C LYS A 78 0.06 8.80 1.38
N LEU A 79 0.58 8.71 2.62
CA LEU A 79 0.95 9.89 3.40
C LEU A 79 2.08 10.68 2.73
N VAL A 80 3.12 10.00 2.25
CA VAL A 80 4.23 10.63 1.52
C VAL A 80 3.73 11.32 0.26
N GLY A 81 2.88 10.65 -0.52
CA GLY A 81 2.22 11.22 -1.69
C GLY A 81 1.45 12.50 -1.37
N ALA A 82 0.61 12.45 -0.33
CA ALA A 82 -0.17 13.62 0.12
C ALA A 82 0.72 14.79 0.56
N ILE A 83 1.80 14.54 1.31
CA ILE A 83 2.74 15.59 1.74
C ILE A 83 3.43 16.24 0.53
N ILE A 84 3.84 15.44 -0.46
CA ILE A 84 4.49 15.95 -1.68
C ILE A 84 3.54 16.87 -2.46
N ILE A 85 2.26 16.51 -2.55
CA ILE A 85 1.24 17.34 -3.20
C ILE A 85 1.04 18.64 -2.41
N GLN A 86 0.85 18.56 -1.08
CA GLN A 86 0.65 19.74 -0.24
C GLN A 86 1.82 20.72 -0.32
N ARG A 87 3.07 20.22 -0.30
CA ARG A 87 4.27 21.05 -0.43
C ARG A 87 4.35 21.74 -1.78
N ARG A 88 3.82 21.16 -2.86
CA ARG A 88 3.78 21.84 -4.17
C ARG A 88 2.72 22.92 -4.24
N HIS A 89 1.55 22.70 -3.63
CA HIS A 89 0.49 23.71 -3.57
C HIS A 89 0.88 24.95 -2.74
N ASN A 90 1.67 24.78 -1.68
CA ASN A 90 2.11 25.90 -0.85
C ASN A 90 3.25 26.75 -1.46
N PHE A 91 3.84 26.32 -2.59
CA PHE A 91 4.92 27.02 -3.31
C PHE A 91 4.47 27.59 -4.66
N LEU A 92 3.18 27.52 -4.99
CA LEU A 92 2.52 28.22 -6.11
C LEU A 92 1.58 29.29 -5.55
#